data_AF-A0A1H3MHQ8-F1
#
_entry.id   AF-A0A1H3MHQ8-F1
#
_cell.length_a   1.000
_cell.length_b   1.000
_cell.length_c   1.000
_cell.angle_alpha   90.00
_cell.angle_beta   90.00
_cell.angle_gamma   90.00
#
_symmetry.space_group_name_H-M   'P 1'
#
loop_
_entity.id
_entity.type
_entity.pdbx_description
1 polymer ?
#
loop_
_entity_poly.entity_id
_entity_poly.type
_entity_poly.pdbx_seq_one_letter_code
_entity_poly.pdbx_strand_id
1 'polypeptide(L)'
;MPVRRLNPMFTKDYKFRDVYFFAAAAEDDKAVPQRAIEGTKGWIECFDKASFKGYVFCGGVTDIGDIKGKESLREAYEMGLGIN
;
A
#
# COMPACT_ATOMS: atom_id res chain seq x y z
N MET A 1 0.69 4.21 30.27
CA MET A 1 0.80 5.44 29.46
C MET A 1 -0.04 5.30 28.19
N PRO A 2 -0.96 6.22 27.90
CA PRO A 2 -1.77 6.17 26.69
C PRO A 2 -0.90 6.39 25.45
N VAL A 3 -1.14 5.60 24.41
CA VAL A 3 -0.48 5.77 23.11
C VAL A 3 -0.96 7.09 22.50
N ARG A 4 -0.03 8.01 22.23
CA ARG A 4 -0.32 9.22 21.44
C ARG A 4 -0.13 8.88 19.97
N ARG A 5 -1.06 9.31 19.11
CA ARG A 5 -1.03 9.07 17.64
C ARG A 5 0.27 9.50 16.96
N LEU A 6 1.01 10.43 17.55
CA LEU A 6 2.23 11.02 17.01
C LEU A 6 3.52 10.46 17.63
N ASN A 7 3.43 9.51 18.57
CA ASN A 7 4.63 8.91 19.11
C ASN A 7 5.15 7.85 18.14
N PRO A 8 6.37 7.97 17.59
CA PRO A 8 6.93 6.92 16.74
C PRO A 8 7.11 5.64 17.56
N MET A 9 6.45 4.57 17.10
CA MET A 9 6.37 3.27 17.79
C MET A 9 7.40 2.27 17.25
N PHE A 10 8.50 2.74 16.66
CA PHE A 10 9.53 1.90 16.04
C PHE A 10 10.10 0.85 17.01
N THR A 11 10.22 1.21 18.30
CA THR A 11 10.72 0.34 19.37
C THR A 11 9.66 -0.56 20.01
N LYS A 12 8.38 -0.38 19.69
CA LYS A 12 7.30 -1.20 20.25
C LYS A 12 7.16 -2.49 19.45
N ASP A 13 6.56 -3.51 20.05
CA ASP A 13 6.24 -4.73 19.32
C ASP A 13 5.02 -4.50 18.42
N TYR A 14 5.26 -4.00 17.20
CA TYR A 14 4.25 -3.87 16.17
C TYR A 14 3.89 -5.25 15.61
N LYS A 15 2.59 -5.46 15.38
CA LYS A 15 2.05 -6.73 14.87
C LYS A 15 2.05 -6.84 13.35
N PHE A 16 2.12 -5.71 12.64
CA PHE A 16 2.20 -5.74 11.18
C PHE A 16 3.56 -6.28 10.75
N ARG A 17 3.56 -7.20 9.79
CA ARG A 17 4.78 -7.82 9.23
C ARG A 17 4.80 -7.66 7.72
N ASP A 18 3.64 -7.78 7.12
CA ASP A 18 3.50 -7.78 5.68
C ASP A 18 2.69 -6.56 5.27
N VAL A 19 3.31 -5.69 4.47
CA VAL A 19 2.71 -4.43 4.02
C VAL A 19 2.51 -4.48 2.51
N TYR A 20 1.28 -4.18 2.09
CA TYR A 20 0.86 -4.14 0.70
C TYR A 20 0.38 -2.72 0.35
N PHE A 21 0.58 -2.31 -0.90
CA PHE A 21 0.24 -0.96 -1.35
C PHE A 21 -0.74 -1.00 -2.53
N PHE A 22 -1.90 -0.37 -2.38
CA PHE A 22 -2.90 -0.26 -3.44
C PHE A 22 -3.07 1.21 -3.81
N ALA A 23 -2.93 1.54 -5.10
CA ALA A 23 -3.10 2.91 -5.58
C ALA A 23 -3.97 2.95 -6.84
N ALA A 24 -4.78 4.00 -6.93
CA ALA A 24 -5.49 4.38 -8.14
C ALA A 24 -5.23 5.86 -8.43
N ALA A 25 -5.14 6.21 -9.71
CA ALA A 25 -4.88 7.59 -10.13
C ALA A 25 -5.60 7.91 -11.45
N ALA A 26 -5.83 9.20 -11.69
CA ALA A 26 -6.40 9.69 -12.94
C ALA A 26 -5.44 9.46 -14.11
N GLU A 27 -4.14 9.69 -13.91
CA GLU A 27 -3.10 9.41 -14.92
C GLU A 27 -2.76 7.91 -15.02
N ASP A 28 -2.57 7.43 -16.25
CA ASP A 28 -2.19 6.04 -16.55
C ASP A 28 -0.72 5.94 -16.99
N ASP A 29 0.18 6.31 -16.08
CA ASP A 29 1.62 6.17 -16.27
C ASP A 29 2.23 5.39 -15.10
N LYS A 30 3.12 4.44 -15.41
CA LYS A 30 3.81 3.59 -14.43
C LYS A 30 4.67 4.39 -13.43
N ALA A 31 5.09 5.60 -13.79
CA ALA A 31 5.83 6.50 -12.91
C ALA A 31 4.94 7.17 -11.84
N VAL A 32 3.62 7.23 -12.05
CA VAL A 32 2.66 7.89 -11.14
C VAL A 32 2.73 7.35 -9.71
N PRO A 33 2.65 6.03 -9.46
CA PRO A 33 2.71 5.51 -8.09
C PRO A 33 4.14 5.51 -7.50
N GLN A 34 5.17 5.73 -8.30
CA GLN A 34 6.56 5.43 -7.93
C GLN A 34 7.00 6.16 -6.66
N ARG A 35 6.74 7.47 -6.58
CA ARG A 35 7.10 8.27 -5.38
C ARG A 35 6.34 7.82 -4.13
N ALA A 36 5.08 7.43 -4.28
CA ALA A 36 4.27 6.95 -3.16
C ALA A 36 4.74 5.57 -2.67
N ILE A 37 5.13 4.69 -3.60
CA ILE A 37 5.75 3.40 -3.30
C ILE A 37 7.08 3.61 -2.58
N GLU A 38 7.96 4.50 -3.07
CA GLU A 38 9.25 4.81 -2.45
C GLU A 38 9.10 5.39 -1.04
N GLY A 39 8.18 6.34 -0.85
CA GLY A 39 7.87 6.88 0.48
C GLY A 39 7.36 5.80 1.45
N THR A 40 6.53 4.87 0.96
CA THR A 40 6.06 3.73 1.76
C THR A 40 7.21 2.80 2.13
N LYS A 41 8.11 2.49 1.19
CA LYS A 41 9.30 1.67 1.45
C LYS A 41 10.22 2.33 2.49
N GLY A 42 10.49 3.62 2.37
CA GLY A 42 11.30 4.35 3.36
C GLY A 42 10.66 4.38 4.76
N TRP A 43 9.33 4.43 4.84
CA TRP A 43 8.64 4.25 6.13
C TRP A 43 8.79 2.84 6.69
N ILE A 44 8.69 1.79 5.86
CA ILE A 44 8.88 0.38 6.26
C ILE A 44 10.30 0.11 6.73
N GLU A 45 11.30 0.75 6.13
CA GLU A 45 12.72 0.64 6.54
C GLU A 45 12.96 1.03 8.00
N CYS A 46 12.05 1.82 8.61
CA CYS A 46 12.11 2.14 10.04
C CYS A 46 11.59 1.00 10.95
N PHE A 47 11.12 -0.12 10.38
CA PHE A 47 10.52 -1.25 11.07
C PHE A 47 11.15 -2.58 10.62
N ASP A 48 12.23 -3.00 11.28
CA ASP A 48 13.03 -4.19 10.93
C ASP A 48 12.27 -5.51 10.69
N LYS A 49 11.12 -5.69 11.34
CA LYS A 49 10.27 -6.89 11.27
C LYS A 49 9.15 -6.75 10.24
N ALA A 50 9.03 -5.61 9.57
CA ALA A 50 8.05 -5.36 8.52
C ALA A 50 8.71 -5.48 7.14
N SER A 51 7.95 -5.92 6.15
CA SER A 51 8.41 -6.11 4.79
C SER A 51 7.36 -5.65 3.79
N PHE A 52 7.81 -5.01 2.71
CA PHE A 52 6.97 -4.62 1.59
C PHE A 52 6.74 -5.85 0.70
N LYS A 53 5.52 -6.37 0.67
CA LYS A 53 5.19 -7.63 -0.02
C LYS A 53 4.74 -7.44 -1.47
N GLY A 54 4.18 -6.29 -1.80
CA GLY A 54 3.69 -6.05 -3.16
C GLY A 54 2.86 -4.79 -3.26
N TYR A 55 2.51 -4.46 -4.50
CA TYR A 55 1.61 -3.36 -4.80
C TYR A 55 0.76 -3.66 -6.02
N VAL A 56 -0.39 -3.00 -6.10
CA VAL A 56 -1.22 -2.95 -7.31
C VAL A 56 -1.50 -1.48 -7.62
N PHE A 57 -1.36 -1.13 -8.89
CA PHE A 57 -1.64 0.21 -9.38
C PHE A 57 -2.72 0.17 -10.47
N CYS A 58 -3.65 1.12 -10.40
CA CYS A 58 -4.68 1.32 -11.41
C CYS A 58 -4.69 2.77 -11.90
N GLY A 59 -4.11 3.02 -13.07
CA GLY A 59 -4.20 4.31 -13.74
C GLY A 59 -5.52 4.51 -14.48
N GLY A 60 -5.78 5.74 -14.92
CA GLY A 60 -6.98 6.08 -15.70
C GLY A 60 -8.28 5.98 -14.89
N VAL A 61 -8.24 6.22 -13.58
CA VAL A 61 -9.37 6.19 -12.65
C VAL A 61 -9.58 7.59 -12.12
N THR A 62 -10.60 8.28 -12.61
CA THR A 62 -10.88 9.68 -12.22
C THR A 62 -12.23 9.78 -11.52
N ASP A 63 -13.26 9.17 -12.10
CA ASP A 63 -14.63 9.26 -11.65
C ASP A 63 -15.05 8.03 -10.83
N ILE A 64 -16.14 8.21 -10.08
CA ILE A 64 -16.74 7.13 -9.30
C ILE A 64 -17.20 6.02 -10.23
N GLY A 65 -16.60 4.85 -10.10
CA GLY A 65 -16.97 3.66 -10.86
C GLY A 65 -16.00 3.29 -11.97
N ASP A 66 -15.04 4.14 -12.33
CA ASP A 66 -14.01 3.86 -13.34
C ASP A 66 -13.17 2.62 -13.02
N ILE A 67 -13.08 2.27 -11.74
CA ILE A 67 -12.35 1.09 -11.27
C ILE A 67 -13.08 -0.23 -11.61
N LYS A 68 -14.38 -0.19 -11.91
CA LYS A 68 -15.19 -1.40 -12.13
C LYS A 68 -14.76 -2.09 -13.44
N GLY A 69 -14.54 -3.40 -13.36
CA GLY A 69 -14.16 -4.22 -14.52
C GLY A 69 -12.68 -4.13 -14.92
N LYS A 70 -11.87 -3.30 -14.24
CA LYS A 70 -10.42 -3.26 -14.46
C LYS A 70 -9.72 -4.46 -13.84
N GLU A 71 -8.72 -5.00 -14.54
CA GLU A 71 -7.96 -6.17 -14.10
C GLU A 71 -7.26 -5.94 -12.75
N SER A 72 -6.79 -4.73 -12.49
CA SER A 72 -6.18 -4.33 -11.22
C SER A 72 -7.09 -4.58 -10.00
N LEU A 73 -8.42 -4.53 -10.17
CA LEU A 73 -9.35 -4.83 -9.08
C LEU A 73 -9.34 -6.33 -8.74
N ARG A 74 -9.22 -7.19 -9.76
CA ARG A 74 -9.06 -8.64 -9.57
C ARG A 74 -7.70 -8.94 -8.95
N GLU A 75 -6.63 -8.35 -9.46
CA GLU A 75 -5.27 -8.52 -8.91
C GLU A 75 -5.22 -8.13 -7.43
N ALA A 76 -5.82 -6.99 -7.06
CA ALA A 76 -5.90 -6.55 -5.67
C ALA A 76 -6.69 -7.53 -4.79
N TYR A 77 -7.79 -8.09 -5.32
CA TYR A 77 -8.59 -9.09 -4.61
C TYR A 77 -7.82 -10.39 -4.40
N GLU A 78 -7.14 -10.91 -5.43
CA GLU A 78 -6.31 -12.11 -5.36
C GLU A 78 -5.12 -11.94 -4.41
N MET A 79 -4.48 -10.78 -4.44
CA MET A 79 -3.41 -10.42 -3.51
C MET A 79 -3.88 -10.45 -2.05
N GLY A 80 -5.11 -9.99 -1.78
CA GLY A 80 -5.71 -10.02 -0.45
C GLY A 80 -6.13 -11.43 0.01
N LEU A 81 -6.60 -12.28 -0.91
CA LEU A 81 -6.97 -13.68 -0.62
C LEU A 81 -5.77 -14.53 -0.17
N GLY A 82 -4.56 -14.20 -0.62
CA GLY A 82 -3.34 -14.92 -0.26
C GLY A 82 -2.79 -14.63 1.14
N ILE A 83 -3.44 -13.76 1.92
CA ILE A 83 -3.00 -13.33 3.24
C ILE A 83 -3.70 -14.19 4.30
N ASN A 84 -2.93 -15.01 5.02
CA ASN A 84 -3.37 -15.82 6.17
C ASN A 84 -3.18 -15.10 7.51
#